data_AF-A0A2R6CNT7-F1
#
_entry.id   AF-A0A2R6CNT7-F1
#
_cell.length_a   1.000
_cell.length_b   1.000
_cell.length_c   1.000
_cell.angle_alpha   90.00
_cell.angle_beta   90.00
_cell.angle_gamma   90.00
#
_symmetry.space_group_name_H-M   'P 1'
#
loop_
_entity.id
_entity.type
_entity.pdbx_description
1 polymer ?
#
loop_
_entity_poly.entity_id
_entity_poly.type
_entity_poly.pdbx_seq_one_letter_code
_entity_poly.pdbx_strand_id
1 'polypeptide(L)'
;MFVLAVAATLTAMFGLVDPLSVGVTSEDVSQSERISESVVANHSTARQPNELRADRIEATLDRSPDQLKSRWGVESSTNLNVSVETLDGSAVASHGGTKLAAGSTPDQRKTGTAARVVTFDESVCDSACRLVVRVW
;
A
#
# COMPACT_ATOMS: atom_id res chain seq x y z
N MET A 1 -54.30 17.59 -7.85
CA MET A 1 -53.04 17.21 -8.52
C MET A 1 -51.89 17.90 -7.79
N PHE A 2 -51.55 17.42 -6.58
CA PHE A 2 -50.53 18.02 -5.70
C PHE A 2 -49.72 16.92 -4.99
N VAL A 3 -50.36 15.77 -4.71
CA VAL A 3 -49.73 14.60 -4.07
C VAL A 3 -48.78 13.83 -4.99
N LEU A 4 -48.96 13.88 -6.32
CA LEU A 4 -48.06 13.22 -7.28
C LEU A 4 -46.68 13.89 -7.39
N ALA A 5 -46.56 15.16 -6.98
CA ALA A 5 -45.27 15.87 -7.01
C ALA A 5 -44.37 15.52 -5.81
N VAL A 6 -44.96 15.11 -4.67
CA VAL A 6 -44.21 14.81 -3.43
C VAL A 6 -43.60 13.40 -3.46
N ALA A 7 -44.16 12.48 -4.24
CA ALA A 7 -43.58 11.14 -4.40
C ALA A 7 -42.29 11.14 -5.26
N ALA A 8 -42.17 12.08 -6.22
CA ALA A 8 -41.02 12.16 -7.12
C ALA A 8 -39.77 12.83 -6.50
N THR A 9 -39.92 13.58 -5.42
CA THR A 9 -38.79 14.26 -4.75
C THR A 9 -38.07 13.37 -3.73
N LEU A 10 -38.76 12.38 -3.15
CA LEU A 10 -38.15 11.43 -2.19
C LEU A 10 -37.27 10.37 -2.87
N THR A 11 -37.53 10.04 -4.14
CA THR A 11 -36.67 9.12 -4.91
C THR A 11 -35.37 9.78 -5.36
N ALA A 12 -35.34 11.11 -5.49
CA ALA A 12 -34.12 11.86 -5.79
C ALA A 12 -33.14 11.93 -4.60
N MET A 13 -33.59 11.67 -3.37
CA MET A 13 -32.74 11.72 -2.18
C MET A 13 -32.07 10.38 -1.84
N PHE A 14 -32.59 9.26 -2.36
CA PHE A 14 -31.99 7.91 -2.23
C PHE A 14 -31.34 7.39 -3.53
N GLY A 15 -31.38 8.16 -4.62
CA GLY A 15 -30.79 7.80 -5.93
C GLY A 15 -29.28 8.00 -6.05
N LEU A 16 -28.56 8.26 -4.94
CA LEU A 16 -27.11 8.49 -4.90
C LEU A 16 -26.44 7.57 -3.87
N VAL A 17 -26.76 6.27 -3.89
CA VAL A 17 -25.68 5.31 -3.64
C VAL A 17 -24.87 5.29 -4.92
N ASP A 18 -23.81 6.11 -4.92
CA ASP A 18 -22.75 6.16 -5.92
C ASP A 18 -22.49 4.73 -6.42
N PRO A 19 -22.54 4.46 -7.74
CA PRO A 19 -22.26 3.12 -8.25
C PRO A 19 -20.88 2.72 -7.75
N LEU A 20 -20.81 1.68 -6.91
CA LEU A 20 -19.63 0.90 -6.54
C LEU A 20 -18.37 1.49 -7.17
N SER A 21 -17.70 2.40 -6.46
CA SER A 21 -16.55 3.13 -6.98
C SER A 21 -15.62 2.11 -7.63
N VAL A 22 -15.52 2.12 -8.96
CA VAL A 22 -14.48 1.39 -9.69
C VAL A 22 -13.22 2.23 -9.48
N GLY A 23 -12.69 2.22 -8.27
CA GLY A 23 -11.73 3.18 -7.77
C GLY A 23 -11.38 2.93 -6.30
N VAL A 24 -10.23 3.47 -5.91
CA VAL A 24 -9.63 3.32 -4.57
C VAL A 24 -10.63 3.63 -3.49
N THR A 25 -10.87 2.65 -2.61
CA THR A 25 -11.74 2.80 -1.45
C THR A 25 -10.96 3.41 -0.29
N SER A 26 -11.66 4.01 0.68
CA SER A 26 -11.05 4.44 1.95
C SER A 26 -10.47 3.24 2.72
N GLU A 27 -11.05 2.06 2.53
CA GLU A 27 -10.53 0.81 3.09
C GLU A 27 -9.15 0.47 2.51
N ASP A 28 -8.97 0.52 1.19
CA ASP A 28 -7.68 0.27 0.53
C ASP A 28 -6.59 1.22 1.04
N VAL A 29 -6.90 2.51 1.18
CA VAL A 29 -5.97 3.51 1.73
C VAL A 29 -5.61 3.15 3.17
N SER A 30 -6.60 2.91 4.03
CA SER A 30 -6.36 2.56 5.44
C SER A 30 -5.58 1.26 5.60
N GLN A 31 -5.78 0.28 4.70
CA GLN A 31 -5.06 -0.98 4.71
C GLN A 31 -3.61 -0.76 4.27
N SER A 32 -3.37 0.03 3.23
CA SER A 32 -2.02 0.40 2.80
C SER A 32 -1.23 1.13 3.89
N GLU A 33 -1.87 2.03 4.65
CA GLU A 33 -1.26 2.74 5.77
C GLU A 33 -0.90 1.79 6.93
N ARG A 34 -1.83 0.93 7.33
CA ARG A 34 -1.60 -0.08 8.38
C ARG A 34 -0.46 -1.03 8.03
N ILE A 35 -0.39 -1.47 6.77
CA ILE A 35 0.70 -2.32 6.29
C ILE A 35 2.02 -1.55 6.29
N SER A 36 2.05 -0.30 5.79
CA SER A 36 3.23 0.55 5.80
C SER A 36 3.79 0.76 7.23
N GLU A 37 2.91 1.03 8.18
CA GLU A 37 3.27 1.13 9.60
C GLU A 37 3.81 -0.20 10.14
N SER A 38 3.15 -1.32 9.83
CA SER A 38 3.59 -2.66 10.23
C SER A 38 4.96 -3.03 9.66
N VAL A 39 5.23 -2.70 8.39
CA VAL A 39 6.54 -2.91 7.76
C VAL A 39 7.60 -2.14 8.54
N VAL A 40 7.41 -0.84 8.75
CA VAL A 40 8.39 0.00 9.44
C VAL A 40 8.59 -0.46 10.89
N ALA A 41 7.51 -0.74 11.61
CA ALA A 41 7.58 -1.19 13.00
C ALA A 41 8.34 -2.52 13.15
N ASN A 42 8.16 -3.47 12.23
CA ASN A 42 8.80 -4.79 12.31
C ASN A 42 10.25 -4.81 11.80
N HIS A 43 10.62 -3.87 10.94
CA HIS A 43 11.90 -3.86 10.25
C HIS A 43 12.81 -2.69 10.66
N SER A 44 12.33 -1.75 11.47
CA SER A 44 13.16 -0.67 12.00
C SER A 44 14.26 -1.17 12.92
N THR A 45 15.36 -0.42 12.97
CA THR A 45 16.38 -0.58 14.00
C THR A 45 15.83 -0.06 15.33
N ALA A 46 16.22 -0.67 16.45
CA ALA A 46 15.80 -0.22 17.77
C ALA A 46 16.26 1.22 18.11
N ARG A 47 17.20 1.77 17.34
CA ARG A 47 17.79 3.11 17.56
C ARG A 47 17.04 4.20 16.81
N GLN A 48 16.47 3.89 15.64
CA GLN A 48 15.86 4.88 14.75
C GLN A 48 14.57 4.31 14.11
N PRO A 49 13.38 4.84 14.46
CA PRO A 49 12.10 4.28 14.02
C PRO A 49 11.84 4.22 12.51
N ASN A 50 12.61 4.95 11.69
CA ASN A 50 12.49 4.95 10.21
C ASN A 50 13.77 4.43 9.51
N GLU A 51 14.75 3.94 10.26
CA GLU A 51 15.93 3.26 9.71
C GLU A 51 15.62 1.77 9.68
N LEU A 52 15.49 1.19 8.49
CA LEU A 52 15.16 -0.22 8.32
C LEU A 52 16.41 -1.08 8.26
N ARG A 53 16.29 -2.29 8.76
CA ARG A 53 17.27 -3.36 8.60
C ARG A 53 17.19 -3.94 7.20
N ALA A 54 18.21 -3.69 6.38
CA ALA A 54 18.25 -4.08 4.96
C ALA A 54 18.07 -5.59 4.78
N ASP A 55 18.82 -6.38 5.55
CA ASP A 55 18.75 -7.86 5.59
C ASP A 55 17.33 -8.38 5.88
N ARG A 56 16.64 -7.75 6.86
CA ARG A 56 15.32 -8.18 7.31
C ARG A 56 14.21 -7.84 6.31
N ILE A 57 14.28 -6.66 5.70
CA ILE A 57 13.27 -6.29 4.71
C ILE A 57 13.46 -7.09 3.43
N GLU A 58 14.71 -7.36 3.01
CA GLU A 58 15.00 -8.21 1.85
C GLU A 58 14.40 -9.60 2.05
N ALA A 59 14.68 -10.25 3.19
CA ALA A 59 14.11 -11.57 3.52
C ALA A 59 12.57 -11.57 3.64
N THR A 60 11.96 -10.40 3.83
CA THR A 60 10.49 -10.26 3.85
C THR A 60 9.95 -10.08 2.45
N LEU A 61 10.60 -9.27 1.61
CA LEU A 61 10.17 -8.99 0.24
C LEU A 61 10.55 -10.10 -0.76
N ASP A 62 11.45 -11.01 -0.40
CA ASP A 62 11.72 -12.23 -1.17
C ASP A 62 10.60 -13.28 -1.06
N ARG A 63 9.59 -13.04 -0.20
CA ARG A 63 8.46 -13.96 -0.01
C ARG A 63 7.44 -13.87 -1.14
N SER A 64 6.71 -14.96 -1.33
CA SER A 64 5.57 -14.98 -2.26
C SER A 64 4.47 -14.00 -1.85
N PRO A 65 3.66 -13.51 -2.80
CA PRO A 65 2.54 -12.61 -2.50
C PRO A 65 1.59 -13.16 -1.43
N ASP A 66 1.26 -14.45 -1.46
CA ASP A 66 0.33 -15.06 -0.51
C ASP A 66 0.91 -15.12 0.91
N GLN A 67 2.21 -15.36 1.06
CA GLN A 67 2.89 -15.30 2.35
C GLN A 67 2.89 -13.89 2.93
N LEU A 68 3.02 -12.86 2.09
CA LEU A 68 2.96 -11.46 2.51
C LEU A 68 1.55 -11.06 2.92
N LYS A 69 0.54 -11.45 2.12
CA LYS A 69 -0.86 -11.23 2.46
C LYS A 69 -1.22 -11.87 3.80
N SER A 70 -0.84 -13.13 3.99
CA SER A 70 -1.04 -13.84 5.26
C SER A 70 -0.33 -13.16 6.43
N ARG A 71 0.91 -12.71 6.25
CA ARG A 71 1.69 -11.99 7.27
C ARG A 71 1.00 -10.72 7.75
N TRP A 72 0.38 -9.96 6.86
CA TRP A 72 -0.26 -8.68 7.18
C TRP A 72 -1.78 -8.74 7.29
N GLY A 73 -2.36 -9.96 7.30
CA GLY A 73 -3.81 -10.14 7.43
C GLY A 73 -4.61 -9.56 6.27
N VAL A 74 -4.03 -9.55 5.06
CA VAL A 74 -4.70 -9.10 3.84
C VAL A 74 -5.50 -10.27 3.27
N GLU A 75 -6.73 -10.00 2.84
CA GLU A 75 -7.57 -11.02 2.21
C GLU A 75 -6.93 -11.58 0.94
N SER A 76 -7.10 -12.87 0.68
CA SER A 76 -6.48 -13.52 -0.48
C SER A 76 -6.89 -12.91 -1.83
N SER A 77 -8.12 -12.39 -1.92
CA SER A 77 -8.69 -11.71 -3.09
C SER A 77 -8.14 -10.29 -3.31
N THR A 78 -7.59 -9.66 -2.27
CA THR A 78 -7.03 -8.31 -2.34
C THR A 78 -5.62 -8.36 -2.90
N ASN A 79 -5.28 -7.48 -3.83
CA ASN A 79 -3.93 -7.34 -4.33
C ASN A 79 -3.09 -6.48 -3.39
N LEU A 80 -1.83 -6.84 -3.29
CA LEU A 80 -0.86 -6.18 -2.43
C LEU A 80 0.42 -6.01 -3.22
N ASN A 81 0.99 -4.81 -3.21
CA ASN A 81 2.34 -4.54 -3.67
C ASN A 81 3.09 -3.76 -2.59
N VAL A 82 4.32 -4.18 -2.30
CA VAL A 82 5.23 -3.46 -1.41
C VAL A 82 6.54 -3.27 -2.13
N SER A 83 7.00 -2.03 -2.28
CA SER A 83 8.26 -1.70 -2.92
C SER A 83 9.06 -0.70 -2.10
N VAL A 84 10.38 -0.81 -2.16
CA VAL A 84 11.30 0.23 -1.77
C VAL A 84 11.78 0.89 -3.04
N GLU A 85 11.51 2.19 -3.19
CA GLU A 85 11.82 2.97 -4.38
C GLU A 85 12.83 4.06 -4.03
N THR A 86 13.55 4.57 -5.02
CA THR A 86 14.29 5.84 -4.89
C THR A 86 13.32 6.96 -4.49
N LEU A 87 13.81 8.02 -3.85
CA LEU A 87 12.95 9.12 -3.36
C LEU A 87 12.11 9.77 -4.47
N ASP A 88 12.68 9.89 -5.67
CA ASP A 88 12.02 10.41 -6.86
C ASP A 88 11.05 9.40 -7.51
N GLY A 89 11.06 8.14 -7.06
CA GLY A 89 10.25 7.06 -7.60
C GLY A 89 10.70 6.53 -8.95
N SER A 90 11.90 6.89 -9.40
CA SER A 90 12.40 6.50 -10.74
C SER A 90 12.81 5.03 -10.82
N ALA A 91 13.20 4.42 -9.71
CA ALA A 91 13.62 3.02 -9.67
C ALA A 91 13.20 2.31 -8.37
N VAL A 92 13.01 1.00 -8.47
CA VAL A 92 12.95 0.10 -7.30
C VAL A 92 14.37 -0.16 -6.83
N ALA A 93 14.63 0.07 -5.54
CA ALA A 93 15.92 -0.15 -4.91
C ALA A 93 16.26 -1.64 -4.86
N SER A 94 17.55 -1.96 -4.74
CA SER A 94 18.04 -3.34 -4.64
C SER A 94 19.05 -3.46 -3.51
N HIS A 95 19.08 -4.64 -2.88
CA HIS A 95 20.04 -5.00 -1.84
C HIS A 95 20.49 -6.43 -2.10
N GLY A 96 21.79 -6.73 -1.97
CA GLY A 96 22.30 -8.10 -2.22
C GLY A 96 22.10 -8.63 -3.65
N GLY A 97 21.76 -7.77 -4.62
CA GLY A 97 21.35 -8.18 -5.98
C GLY A 97 19.85 -8.48 -6.14
N THR A 98 19.09 -8.43 -5.04
CA THR A 98 17.64 -8.63 -4.99
C THR A 98 16.92 -7.30 -5.09
N LYS A 99 15.91 -7.20 -5.96
CA LYS A 99 15.02 -6.02 -5.98
C LYS A 99 14.14 -6.04 -4.74
N LEU A 100 14.09 -4.91 -4.03
CA LEU A 100 13.24 -4.73 -2.85
C LEU A 100 11.81 -4.41 -3.28
N ALA A 101 11.14 -5.36 -3.93
CA ALA A 101 9.74 -5.27 -4.27
C ALA A 101 9.09 -6.66 -4.26
N ALA A 102 7.86 -6.71 -3.77
CA ALA A 102 7.12 -7.95 -3.62
C ALA A 102 5.62 -7.74 -3.84
N GLY A 103 4.93 -8.85 -4.06
CA GLY A 103 3.49 -8.86 -4.28
C GLY A 103 3.10 -8.75 -5.75
N SER A 104 1.85 -8.34 -5.98
CA SER A 104 1.27 -8.18 -7.30
C SER A 104 1.92 -7.01 -8.04
N THR A 105 2.12 -7.13 -9.35
CA THR A 105 2.58 -6.00 -10.16
C THR A 105 1.44 -4.98 -10.27
N PRO A 106 1.66 -3.71 -9.85
CA PRO A 106 0.67 -2.67 -10.06
C PRO A 106 0.47 -2.47 -11.57
N ASP A 107 -0.76 -2.50 -12.04
CA ASP A 107 -1.13 -2.10 -13.39
C ASP A 107 -1.58 -0.62 -13.38
N GLN A 108 -2.22 -0.17 -14.46
CA GLN A 108 -2.75 1.20 -14.55
C GLN A 108 -4.01 1.44 -13.70
N ARG A 109 -4.39 0.51 -12.80
CA ARG A 109 -5.52 0.70 -11.89
C ARG A 109 -5.15 1.70 -10.80
N LYS A 110 -6.19 2.35 -10.27
CA LYS A 110 -6.02 3.20 -9.09
C LYS A 110 -5.85 2.30 -7.87
N THR A 111 -4.86 2.60 -7.02
CA THR A 111 -4.54 1.80 -5.82
C THR A 111 -4.58 2.66 -4.55
N GLY A 112 -5.09 2.08 -3.46
CA GLY A 112 -4.87 2.64 -2.12
C GLY A 112 -3.37 2.62 -1.86
N THR A 113 -2.76 3.80 -1.65
CA THR A 113 -1.30 3.93 -1.62
C THR A 113 -0.86 4.66 -0.37
N ALA A 114 0.04 4.03 0.38
CA ALA A 114 0.78 4.66 1.46
C ALA A 114 2.25 4.71 1.10
N ALA A 115 2.89 5.86 1.32
CA ALA A 115 4.31 6.04 1.09
C ALA A 115 4.98 6.68 2.30
N ARG A 116 6.18 6.21 2.64
CA ARG A 116 6.97 6.76 3.74
C ARG A 116 8.45 6.87 3.34
N VAL A 117 9.09 7.96 3.75
CA VAL A 117 10.55 8.09 3.66
C VAL A 117 11.19 7.21 4.72
N VAL A 118 12.14 6.37 4.30
CA VAL A 118 12.87 5.44 5.17
C VAL A 118 14.36 5.51 4.85
N THR A 119 15.21 5.26 5.84
CA THR A 119 16.65 5.03 5.66
C THR A 119 16.96 3.56 5.92
N PHE A 120 18.22 3.17 5.70
CA PHE A 120 18.69 1.80 5.92
C PHE A 120 19.96 1.78 6.76
N ASP A 121 20.15 0.70 7.52
CA ASP A 121 21.39 0.44 8.26
C ASP A 121 22.58 0.07 7.37
N GLU A 122 22.30 -0.27 6.11
CA GLU A 122 23.24 -0.51 5.02
C GLU A 122 22.91 0.33 3.78
N SER A 123 23.85 0.41 2.82
CA SER A 123 23.65 1.21 1.61
C SER A 123 22.64 0.56 0.65
N VAL A 124 21.38 0.99 0.72
CA VAL A 124 20.29 0.59 -0.20
C VAL A 124 19.95 1.71 -1.19
N CYS A 125 19.90 2.95 -0.71
CA CYS A 125 19.77 4.17 -1.52
C CYS A 125 20.81 5.21 -1.07
N ASP A 126 21.04 6.25 -1.87
CA ASP A 126 22.09 7.26 -1.62
C ASP A 126 21.92 8.01 -0.28
N SER A 127 20.69 8.24 0.17
CA SER A 127 20.44 8.95 1.45
C SER A 127 19.18 8.47 2.15
N ALA A 128 18.11 8.30 1.40
CA ALA A 128 16.89 7.66 1.86
C ALA A 128 16.17 7.02 0.67
N CYS A 129 15.24 6.14 0.97
CA CYS A 129 14.33 5.54 0.01
C CYS A 129 12.89 5.93 0.36
N ARG A 130 11.97 5.59 -0.54
CA ARG A 130 10.53 5.63 -0.31
C ARG A 130 10.00 4.21 -0.20
N LEU A 131 9.54 3.81 0.98
CA LEU A 131 8.73 2.60 1.13
C LEU A 131 7.34 2.92 0.60
N VAL A 132 6.86 2.16 -0.39
CA VAL A 132 5.54 2.31 -0.98
C VAL A 132 4.76 1.01 -0.80
N VAL A 133 3.55 1.14 -0.28
CA VAL A 133 2.58 0.05 -0.15
C VAL A 133 1.36 0.40 -0.98
N ARG A 134 0.92 -0.53 -1.83
CA ARG A 134 -0.28 -0.40 -2.66
C ARG A 134 -1.24 -1.56 -2.42
N VAL A 135 -2.53 -1.27 -2.31
CA VAL A 135 -3.63 -2.22 -2.09
C VAL A 135 -4.78 -1.91 -3.05
N TRP A 136 -5.39 -2.95 -3.65
CA TRP A 136 -6.54 -2.83 -4.56
C TRP A 136 -7.23 -4.17 -4.86
#